data_AF-A0A1J5CRF3-F1
#
_entry.id   AF-A0A1J5CRF3-F1
#
_cell.length_a   1.000
_cell.length_b   1.000
_cell.length_c   1.000
_cell.angle_alpha   90.00
_cell.angle_beta   90.00
_cell.angle_gamma   90.00
#
_symmetry.space_group_name_H-M   'P 1'
#
loop_
_entity.id
_entity.type
_entity.pdbx_description
1 polymer ?
#
loop_
_entity_poly.entity_id
_entity_poly.type
_entity_poly.pdbx_seq_one_letter_code
_entity_poly.pdbx_strand_id
1 'polypeptide(L)'
;MKQLEDYRSAGEELYQKLRINTFPVAVKYIKAITEIPEGFTRPSAFGQKWSLCQAFTYARRHGRNVAMTAEDNFCLPTSFVHHWIDITVEELIESQRLNKWRKDVDAEIKVQSLYADLMTEENRQKTEGHIGLIASPLTKTQFIPDSILLYGSPGQLMHVIHALSYEGKHLIQSPFNGYGESCIKGGLMPFLTGKPQVVLLGGGDRAFALASDDEMAIGIPGAVLFDVAENLFKTGEVFNVGQPIKATLPTHLTENILPGWVYLKERLEERKTVDPMKRT
;
A
#
# COMPACT_ATOMS: atom_id res chain seq x y z
N MET A 1 -12.55 2.62 -20.67
CA MET A 1 -11.23 2.68 -19.99
C MET A 1 -11.15 4.03 -19.30
N LYS A 2 -10.68 4.10 -18.05
CA LYS A 2 -10.57 5.35 -17.29
C LYS A 2 -9.42 6.20 -17.85
N GLN A 3 -9.63 7.51 -17.94
CA GLN A 3 -8.67 8.47 -18.49
C GLN A 3 -7.82 9.06 -17.37
N LEU A 4 -6.66 9.65 -17.72
CA LEU A 4 -5.74 10.28 -16.77
C LEU A 4 -6.42 11.26 -15.81
N GLU A 5 -7.37 12.06 -16.29
CA GLU A 5 -8.08 13.04 -15.48
C GLU A 5 -9.01 12.41 -14.44
N ASP A 6 -9.55 11.21 -14.72
CA ASP A 6 -10.34 10.45 -13.74
C ASP A 6 -9.48 10.07 -12.53
N TYR A 7 -8.23 9.66 -12.77
CA TYR A 7 -7.28 9.30 -11.71
C TYR A 7 -6.90 10.51 -10.85
N ARG A 8 -6.64 11.66 -11.48
CA ARG A 8 -6.33 12.91 -10.75
C ARG A 8 -7.50 13.34 -9.89
N SER A 9 -8.72 13.31 -10.45
CA SER A 9 -9.95 13.67 -9.75
C SER A 9 -10.21 12.75 -8.56
N ALA A 10 -10.08 11.43 -8.73
CA ALA A 10 -10.22 10.48 -7.64
C ALA A 10 -9.12 10.65 -6.57
N GLY A 11 -7.89 10.94 -6.99
CA GLY A 11 -6.79 11.25 -6.07
C GLY A 11 -7.07 12.48 -5.21
N GLU A 12 -7.60 13.54 -5.83
CA GLU A 12 -7.99 14.77 -5.13
C GLU A 12 -9.15 14.52 -4.16
N GLU A 13 -10.16 13.76 -4.60
CA GLU A 13 -11.28 13.37 -3.75
C GLU A 13 -10.82 12.60 -2.50
N LEU A 14 -9.97 11.59 -2.66
CA LEU A 14 -9.39 10.86 -1.52
C LEU A 14 -8.58 11.78 -0.61
N TYR A 15 -7.74 12.64 -1.19
CA TYR A 15 -6.92 13.58 -0.45
C TYR A 15 -7.77 14.48 0.46
N GLN A 16 -8.83 15.06 -0.08
CA GLN A 16 -9.73 15.96 0.64
C GLN A 16 -10.62 15.22 1.65
N LYS A 17 -11.25 14.12 1.24
CA LYS A 17 -12.20 13.36 2.08
C LYS A 17 -11.52 12.72 3.28
N LEU A 18 -10.33 12.13 3.10
CA LEU A 18 -9.57 11.52 4.18
C LEU A 18 -8.75 12.54 4.99
N ARG A 19 -8.58 13.77 4.48
CA ARG A 19 -7.73 14.82 5.09
C ARG A 19 -6.32 14.31 5.38
N ILE A 20 -5.74 13.59 4.45
CA ILE A 20 -4.36 13.07 4.57
C ILE A 20 -3.37 14.23 4.39
N ASN A 21 -2.23 14.13 5.06
CA ASN A 21 -1.26 15.23 5.12
C ASN A 21 -0.34 15.30 3.89
N THR A 22 -0.42 14.33 2.98
CA THR A 22 0.48 14.21 1.83
C THR A 22 -0.27 13.70 0.61
N PHE A 23 0.20 14.05 -0.59
CA PHE A 23 -0.43 13.58 -1.82
C PHE A 23 -0.41 12.05 -1.93
N PRO A 24 -1.48 11.41 -2.43
CA PRO A 24 -1.36 10.04 -2.94
C PRO A 24 -0.29 9.98 -4.03
N VAL A 25 0.53 8.94 -4.05
CA VAL A 25 1.62 8.80 -5.02
C VAL A 25 1.15 7.91 -6.16
N ALA A 26 1.15 8.42 -7.39
CA ALA A 26 1.04 7.64 -8.60
C ALA A 26 2.41 7.02 -8.92
N VAL A 27 2.44 5.71 -9.21
CA VAL A 27 3.63 4.98 -9.62
C VAL A 27 3.36 4.29 -10.96
N LYS A 28 4.31 4.39 -11.89
CA LYS A 28 4.28 3.67 -13.16
C LYS A 28 5.65 3.06 -13.44
N TYR A 29 5.67 1.82 -13.89
CA TYR A 29 6.90 1.14 -14.28
C TYR A 29 7.25 1.48 -15.74
N ILE A 30 8.53 1.69 -16.02
CA ILE A 30 9.02 2.11 -17.33
C ILE A 30 10.00 1.09 -17.93
N LYS A 31 9.96 0.89 -19.25
CA LYS A 31 10.87 -0.02 -19.97
C LYS A 31 12.03 0.69 -20.65
N ALA A 32 11.90 1.99 -20.89
CA ALA A 32 12.96 2.80 -21.49
C ALA A 32 13.09 4.17 -20.82
N ILE A 33 14.30 4.74 -20.87
CA ILE A 33 14.59 6.11 -20.40
C ILE A 33 13.73 7.14 -21.14
N THR A 34 13.39 6.86 -22.41
CA THR A 34 12.53 7.71 -23.24
C THR A 34 11.08 7.78 -22.76
N GLU A 35 10.66 6.91 -21.84
CA GLU A 35 9.34 6.99 -21.20
C GLU A 35 9.30 7.98 -20.02
N ILE A 36 10.45 8.50 -19.59
CA ILE A 36 10.52 9.49 -18.52
C ILE A 36 10.02 10.84 -19.07
N PRO A 37 8.92 11.41 -18.55
CA PRO A 37 8.41 12.68 -19.03
C PRO A 37 9.36 13.84 -18.70
N GLU A 38 9.24 14.92 -19.47
CA GLU A 38 9.99 16.15 -19.22
C GLU A 38 9.71 16.70 -17.79
N GLY A 39 10.75 17.20 -17.13
CA GLY A 39 10.66 17.75 -15.77
C GLY A 39 10.69 16.72 -14.64
N PHE A 40 10.82 15.43 -14.94
CA PHE A 40 11.07 14.42 -13.91
C PHE A 40 12.51 14.48 -13.41
N THR A 41 12.65 14.52 -12.09
CA THR A 41 13.96 14.55 -11.41
C THR A 41 14.53 13.15 -11.29
N ARG A 42 15.74 12.94 -11.81
CA ARG A 42 16.56 11.75 -11.54
C ARG A 42 17.73 12.14 -10.63
N PRO A 43 17.96 11.46 -9.49
CA PRO A 43 19.08 11.78 -8.62
C PRO A 43 20.45 11.58 -9.29
N SER A 44 20.60 10.63 -10.22
CA SER A 44 21.89 10.41 -10.90
C SER A 44 22.32 11.62 -11.75
N ALA A 45 21.37 12.39 -12.27
CA ALA A 45 21.64 13.57 -13.10
C ALA A 45 22.40 14.69 -12.36
N PHE A 46 22.43 14.66 -11.03
CA PHE A 46 23.20 15.59 -10.19
C PHE A 46 24.08 14.86 -9.18
N GLY A 47 24.53 13.64 -9.52
CA GLY A 47 25.53 12.89 -8.75
C GLY A 47 25.04 12.32 -7.42
N GLN A 48 23.74 12.10 -7.27
CA GLN A 48 23.15 11.49 -6.08
C GLN A 48 22.52 10.12 -6.37
N LYS A 49 22.22 9.40 -5.29
CA LYS A 49 21.35 8.23 -5.31
C LYS A 49 20.32 8.34 -4.20
N TRP A 50 19.10 7.89 -4.46
CA TRP A 50 18.02 7.85 -3.48
C TRP A 50 17.50 6.42 -3.32
N SER A 51 16.84 6.10 -2.21
CA SER A 51 16.02 4.89 -2.16
C SER A 51 14.68 5.13 -2.85
N LEU A 52 13.99 4.06 -3.27
CA LEU A 52 12.63 4.21 -3.79
C LEU A 52 11.67 4.81 -2.74
N CYS A 53 11.85 4.47 -1.46
CA CYS A 53 11.08 5.07 -0.37
C CYS A 53 11.28 6.60 -0.31
N GLN A 54 12.52 7.08 -0.50
CA GLN A 54 12.80 8.52 -0.61
C GLN A 54 12.14 9.15 -1.83
N ALA A 55 12.17 8.48 -2.99
CA ALA A 55 11.48 8.97 -4.19
C ALA A 55 9.98 9.16 -3.94
N PHE A 56 9.33 8.22 -3.24
CA PHE A 56 7.94 8.35 -2.84
C PHE A 56 7.71 9.48 -1.83
N THR A 57 8.62 9.69 -0.88
CA THR A 57 8.58 10.85 0.03
C THR A 57 8.68 12.18 -0.73
N TYR A 58 9.57 12.29 -1.72
CA TYR A 58 9.66 13.46 -2.60
C TYR A 58 8.38 13.70 -3.39
N ALA A 59 7.72 12.66 -3.90
CA ALA A 59 6.42 12.79 -4.52
C ALA A 59 5.37 13.28 -3.52
N ARG A 60 5.11 12.52 -2.45
CA ARG A 60 3.99 12.79 -1.53
C ARG A 60 4.12 14.08 -0.72
N ARG A 61 5.33 14.44 -0.26
CA ARG A 61 5.56 15.58 0.65
C ARG A 61 6.01 16.83 -0.08
N HIS A 62 6.85 16.67 -1.10
CA HIS A 62 7.43 17.81 -1.83
C HIS A 62 6.77 18.06 -3.18
N GLY A 63 5.79 17.23 -3.55
CA GLY A 63 5.08 17.36 -4.81
C GLY A 63 5.98 17.14 -6.03
N ARG A 64 7.11 16.43 -5.90
CA ARG A 64 8.08 16.28 -7.00
C ARG A 64 7.67 15.14 -7.93
N ASN A 65 7.97 15.31 -9.22
CA ASN A 65 7.96 14.25 -10.20
C ASN A 65 9.35 13.62 -10.22
N VAL A 66 9.44 12.32 -9.91
CA VAL A 66 10.71 11.61 -9.71
C VAL A 66 10.77 10.41 -10.65
N ALA A 67 11.92 10.17 -11.26
CA ALA A 67 12.21 8.96 -12.00
C ALA A 67 13.37 8.22 -11.35
N MET A 68 13.26 6.90 -11.24
CA MET A 68 14.24 6.03 -10.59
C MET A 68 14.55 4.85 -11.51
N THR A 69 15.83 4.64 -11.80
CA THR A 69 16.37 3.42 -12.42
C THR A 69 17.37 2.74 -11.48
N ALA A 70 18.00 1.65 -11.93
CA ALA A 70 19.11 1.02 -11.19
C ALA A 70 20.25 1.99 -10.84
N GLU A 71 20.53 2.97 -11.71
CA GLU A 71 21.58 3.96 -11.48
C GLU A 71 21.24 4.90 -10.31
N ASP A 72 19.95 5.26 -10.21
CA ASP A 72 19.39 6.20 -9.24
C ASP A 72 19.20 5.58 -7.86
N ASN A 73 18.95 4.26 -7.80
CA ASN A 73 18.62 3.56 -6.57
C ASN A 73 19.86 2.98 -5.86
N PHE A 74 20.15 3.43 -4.64
CA PHE A 74 21.22 2.82 -3.84
C PHE A 74 20.79 1.53 -3.14
N CYS A 75 19.49 1.29 -2.96
CA CYS A 75 18.97 0.12 -2.26
C CYS A 75 18.95 -1.10 -3.21
N LEU A 76 20.09 -1.79 -3.32
CA LEU A 76 20.28 -2.94 -4.22
C LEU A 76 19.25 -4.07 -4.04
N PRO A 77 18.84 -4.47 -2.81
CA PRO A 77 17.79 -5.48 -2.64
C PRO A 77 16.49 -5.11 -3.36
N THR A 78 16.13 -3.82 -3.32
CA THR A 78 14.91 -3.36 -3.99
C THR A 78 15.09 -3.35 -5.50
N SER A 79 16.25 -2.94 -6.03
CA SER A 79 16.55 -3.02 -7.46
C SER A 79 16.52 -4.46 -7.98
N PHE A 80 17.00 -5.42 -7.18
CA PHE A 80 16.95 -6.85 -7.52
C PHE A 80 15.51 -7.36 -7.58
N VAL A 81 14.69 -7.09 -6.56
CA VAL A 81 13.26 -7.52 -6.54
C VAL A 81 12.45 -6.89 -7.69
N HIS A 82 12.86 -5.71 -8.16
CA HIS A 82 12.29 -5.06 -9.34
C HIS A 82 12.87 -5.53 -10.67
N HIS A 83 13.85 -6.43 -10.66
CA HIS A 83 14.58 -6.94 -11.83
C HIS A 83 15.35 -5.89 -12.63
N TRP A 84 15.86 -4.84 -11.98
CA TRP A 84 16.66 -3.80 -12.65
C TRP A 84 18.16 -4.11 -12.68
N ILE A 85 18.59 -5.12 -11.92
CA ILE A 85 19.99 -5.54 -11.80
C ILE A 85 20.07 -7.07 -11.82
N ASP A 86 21.22 -7.58 -12.23
CA ASP A 86 21.51 -9.00 -12.32
C ASP A 86 22.32 -9.43 -11.07
N ILE A 87 21.60 -9.89 -10.06
CA ILE A 87 22.12 -10.45 -8.79
C ILE A 87 21.39 -11.78 -8.60
N THR A 88 22.04 -12.81 -8.06
CA THR A 88 21.37 -14.08 -7.77
C THR A 88 20.61 -14.06 -6.44
N VAL A 89 19.67 -15.00 -6.25
CA VAL A 89 18.94 -15.13 -4.98
C VAL A 89 19.91 -15.45 -3.83
N GLU A 90 20.94 -16.25 -4.08
CA GLU A 90 21.96 -16.61 -3.11
C GLU A 90 22.79 -15.40 -2.67
N GLU A 91 23.17 -14.53 -3.62
CA GLU A 91 23.86 -13.27 -3.33
C GLU A 91 22.97 -12.31 -2.53
N LEU A 92 21.67 -12.23 -2.85
CA LEU A 92 20.71 -11.47 -2.04
C LEU A 92 20.66 -12.03 -0.61
N ILE A 93 20.47 -13.33 -0.44
CA ILE A 93 20.40 -13.97 0.89
C ILE A 93 21.68 -13.73 1.68
N GLU A 94 22.84 -13.88 1.05
CA GLU A 94 24.13 -13.62 1.69
C GLU A 94 24.27 -12.16 2.13
N SER A 95 23.83 -11.21 1.30
CA SER A 95 23.79 -9.79 1.69
C SER A 95 22.90 -9.55 2.91
N GLN A 96 21.77 -10.25 3.04
CA GLN A 96 20.90 -10.12 4.21
C GLN A 96 21.50 -10.75 5.46
N ARG A 97 22.23 -11.86 5.30
CA ARG A 97 23.00 -12.51 6.38
C ARG A 97 24.12 -11.60 6.89
N LEU A 98 24.89 -10.98 6.00
CA LEU A 98 25.96 -10.03 6.36
C LEU A 98 25.42 -8.82 7.12
N ASN A 99 24.24 -8.34 6.75
CA ASN A 99 23.55 -7.25 7.43
C ASN A 99 22.90 -7.66 8.77
N LYS A 100 22.90 -8.96 9.10
CA LYS A 100 22.28 -9.52 10.33
C LYS A 100 20.80 -9.17 10.45
N TRP A 101 20.08 -9.13 9.32
CA TRP A 101 18.63 -8.92 9.34
C TRP A 101 17.89 -10.08 9.99
N ARG A 102 18.50 -11.27 9.96
CA ARG A 102 18.00 -12.50 10.57
C ARG A 102 19.11 -13.20 11.32
N LYS A 103 18.71 -14.17 12.14
CA LYS A 103 19.61 -14.99 12.96
C LYS A 103 20.62 -15.75 12.11
N ASP A 104 20.16 -16.36 11.02
CA ASP A 104 20.91 -17.24 10.15
C ASP A 104 20.24 -17.30 8.76
N VAL A 105 20.88 -18.02 7.83
CA VAL A 105 20.41 -18.20 6.44
C VAL A 105 19.04 -18.89 6.41
N ASP A 106 18.84 -19.90 7.25
CA ASP A 106 17.57 -20.64 7.31
C ASP A 106 16.41 -19.73 7.72
N ALA A 107 16.63 -18.82 8.67
CA ALA A 107 15.65 -17.82 9.05
C ALA A 107 15.36 -16.83 7.91
N GLU A 108 16.37 -16.44 7.13
CA GLU A 108 16.17 -15.58 5.96
C GLU A 108 15.34 -16.26 4.87
N ILE A 109 15.66 -17.52 4.54
CA ILE A 109 14.89 -18.31 3.56
C ILE A 109 13.42 -18.43 3.99
N LYS A 110 13.15 -18.72 5.26
CA LYS A 110 11.79 -18.79 5.79
C LYS A 110 11.04 -17.47 5.63
N VAL A 111 11.70 -16.34 5.86
CA VAL A 111 11.05 -15.03 5.69
C VAL A 111 10.82 -14.71 4.22
N GLN A 112 11.79 -15.00 3.34
CA GLN A 112 11.62 -14.80 1.89
C GLN A 112 10.48 -15.65 1.33
N SER A 113 10.19 -16.82 1.93
CA SER A 113 9.05 -17.66 1.52
C SER A 113 7.68 -16.99 1.68
N LEU A 114 7.55 -15.92 2.49
CA LEU A 114 6.32 -15.11 2.58
C LEU A 114 5.93 -14.49 1.23
N TYR A 115 6.91 -14.33 0.34
CA TYR A 115 6.73 -13.77 -0.99
C TYR A 115 6.82 -14.81 -2.09
N ALA A 116 6.88 -16.11 -1.76
CA ALA A 116 7.00 -17.18 -2.76
C ALA A 116 5.85 -17.14 -3.78
N ASP A 117 4.64 -16.82 -3.34
CA ASP A 117 3.45 -16.66 -4.20
C ASP A 117 3.54 -15.46 -5.15
N LEU A 118 4.48 -14.54 -4.93
CA LEU A 118 4.78 -13.46 -5.88
C LEU A 118 5.72 -13.91 -6.99
N MET A 119 6.49 -14.98 -6.78
CA MET A 119 7.53 -15.46 -7.70
C MET A 119 6.96 -16.37 -8.80
N THR A 120 5.77 -16.03 -9.32
CA THR A 120 5.16 -16.74 -10.45
C THR A 120 5.76 -16.26 -11.77
N GLU A 121 5.74 -17.12 -12.79
CA GLU A 121 6.19 -16.76 -14.13
C GLU A 121 5.37 -15.58 -14.70
N GLU A 122 4.07 -15.50 -14.39
CA GLU A 122 3.22 -14.38 -14.78
C GLU A 122 3.72 -13.04 -14.19
N ASN A 123 4.04 -13.03 -12.89
CA ASN A 123 4.54 -11.82 -12.25
C ASN A 123 5.94 -11.44 -12.77
N ARG A 124 6.78 -12.44 -13.04
CA ARG A 124 8.09 -12.23 -13.66
C ARG A 124 7.95 -11.56 -15.03
N GLN A 125 7.02 -12.03 -15.86
CA GLN A 125 6.71 -11.43 -17.17
C GLN A 125 6.19 -9.98 -17.04
N LYS A 126 5.42 -9.65 -16.00
CA LYS A 126 4.97 -8.27 -15.75
C LYS A 126 6.14 -7.33 -15.49
N THR A 127 7.18 -7.78 -14.79
CA THR A 127 8.39 -6.99 -14.55
C THR A 127 9.41 -7.05 -15.68
N GLU A 128 9.28 -7.99 -16.62
CA GLU A 128 10.25 -8.19 -17.69
C GLU A 128 10.44 -6.94 -18.57
N GLY A 129 11.70 -6.55 -18.73
CA GLY A 129 12.13 -5.39 -19.51
C GLY A 129 11.90 -4.05 -18.83
N HIS A 130 11.37 -4.00 -17.60
CA HIS A 130 11.32 -2.74 -16.85
C HIS A 130 12.70 -2.38 -16.31
N ILE A 131 13.08 -1.12 -16.49
CA ILE A 131 14.39 -0.59 -16.07
C ILE A 131 14.30 0.37 -14.90
N GLY A 132 13.07 0.73 -14.51
CA GLY A 132 12.82 1.78 -13.54
C GLY A 132 11.34 2.00 -13.25
N LEU A 133 11.08 3.04 -12.47
CA LEU A 133 9.75 3.59 -12.25
C LEU A 133 9.76 5.12 -12.29
N ILE A 134 8.59 5.68 -12.54
CA ILE A 134 8.29 7.09 -12.34
C ILE A 134 7.24 7.24 -11.25
N ALA A 135 7.42 8.24 -10.39
CA ALA A 135 6.54 8.54 -9.28
C ALA A 135 6.18 10.03 -9.29
N SER A 136 4.91 10.33 -9.07
CA SER A 136 4.43 11.72 -8.98
C SER A 136 3.21 11.82 -8.05
N PRO A 137 2.86 13.02 -7.58
CA PRO A 137 1.58 13.21 -6.90
C PRO A 137 0.42 12.87 -7.84
N LEU A 138 -0.45 11.97 -7.42
CA LEU A 138 -1.58 11.48 -8.22
C LEU A 138 -2.46 12.61 -8.74
N THR A 139 -2.62 13.68 -7.97
CA THR A 139 -3.44 14.86 -8.33
C THR A 139 -2.90 15.64 -9.53
N LYS A 140 -1.62 15.47 -9.90
CA LYS A 140 -0.98 16.15 -11.02
C LYS A 140 -0.09 15.25 -11.88
N THR A 141 -0.26 13.93 -11.77
CA THR A 141 0.52 12.96 -12.55
C THR A 141 0.28 13.14 -14.05
N GLN A 142 1.30 12.91 -14.88
CA GLN A 142 1.20 12.97 -16.35
C GLN A 142 0.98 11.59 -16.99
N PHE A 143 0.78 10.56 -16.18
CA PHE A 143 0.68 9.18 -16.62
C PHE A 143 -0.41 8.42 -15.85
N ILE A 144 -0.99 7.41 -16.49
CA ILE A 144 -1.90 6.46 -15.83
C ILE A 144 -1.06 5.56 -14.90
N PRO A 145 -1.35 5.54 -13.59
CA PRO A 145 -0.58 4.75 -12.62
C PRO A 145 -0.87 3.26 -12.73
N ASP A 146 0.18 2.46 -12.56
CA ASP A 146 0.10 1.02 -12.37
C ASP A 146 -0.26 0.69 -10.92
N SER A 147 0.31 1.46 -9.98
CA SER A 147 -0.01 1.41 -8.57
C SER A 147 -0.08 2.80 -7.94
N ILE A 148 -0.82 2.88 -6.84
CA ILE A 148 -1.03 4.10 -6.08
C ILE A 148 -0.64 3.81 -4.65
N LEU A 149 0.23 4.63 -4.09
CA LEU A 149 0.64 4.52 -2.70
C LEU A 149 0.03 5.68 -1.89
N LEU A 150 -0.85 5.33 -0.97
CA LEU A 150 -1.56 6.26 -0.12
C LEU A 150 -1.02 6.17 1.30
N TYR A 151 -0.53 7.28 1.83
CA TYR A 151 -0.03 7.38 3.20
C TYR A 151 -1.03 8.10 4.10
N GLY A 152 -1.19 7.63 5.33
CA GLY A 152 -2.08 8.22 6.32
C GLY A 152 -1.95 7.57 7.69
N SER A 153 -2.74 8.04 8.64
CA SER A 153 -2.83 7.38 9.95
C SER A 153 -3.57 6.04 9.83
N PRO A 154 -3.40 5.12 10.80
CA PRO A 154 -4.16 3.87 10.83
C PRO A 154 -5.68 4.08 10.72
N GLY A 155 -6.22 5.13 11.34
CA GLY A 155 -7.64 5.48 11.27
C GLY A 155 -8.08 5.91 9.87
N GLN A 156 -7.25 6.69 9.16
CA GLN A 156 -7.53 7.06 7.76
C GLN A 156 -7.52 5.83 6.85
N LEU A 157 -6.53 4.95 7.01
CA LEU A 157 -6.41 3.75 6.19
C LEU A 157 -7.50 2.73 6.51
N MET A 158 -8.02 2.68 7.73
CA MET A 158 -9.18 1.86 8.07
C MET A 158 -10.38 2.19 7.17
N HIS A 159 -10.65 3.48 6.88
CA HIS A 159 -11.72 3.86 5.95
C HIS A 159 -11.47 3.39 4.51
N VAL A 160 -10.21 3.36 4.08
CA VAL A 160 -9.82 2.83 2.78
C VAL A 160 -10.03 1.32 2.73
N ILE A 161 -9.65 0.59 3.78
CA ILE A 161 -9.87 -0.85 3.90
C ILE A 161 -11.37 -1.17 3.90
N HIS A 162 -12.18 -0.36 4.59
CA HIS A 162 -13.64 -0.45 4.53
C HIS A 162 -14.18 -0.28 3.10
N ALA A 163 -13.68 0.71 2.34
CA ALA A 163 -14.08 0.93 0.96
C ALA A 163 -13.71 -0.25 0.05
N LEU A 164 -12.51 -0.80 0.23
CA LEU A 164 -12.02 -1.98 -0.52
C LEU A 164 -12.86 -3.23 -0.25
N SER A 165 -13.21 -3.48 1.01
CA SER A 165 -13.97 -4.67 1.39
C SER A 165 -15.48 -4.52 1.27
N TYR A 166 -15.99 -3.31 1.00
CA TYR A 166 -17.43 -3.00 1.00
C TYR A 166 -18.26 -3.94 0.11
N GLU A 167 -17.75 -4.25 -1.08
CA GLU A 167 -18.40 -5.15 -2.04
C GLU A 167 -17.89 -6.60 -1.96
N GLY A 168 -17.01 -6.90 -1.01
CA GLY A 168 -16.36 -8.22 -0.88
C GLY A 168 -15.37 -8.56 -2.00
N LYS A 169 -15.04 -7.61 -2.90
CA LYS A 169 -14.15 -7.82 -4.05
C LYS A 169 -12.67 -7.73 -3.70
N HIS A 170 -12.30 -6.79 -2.82
CA HIS A 170 -10.89 -6.49 -2.51
C HIS A 170 -10.57 -6.83 -1.05
N LEU A 171 -10.59 -8.12 -0.71
CA LEU A 171 -10.20 -8.60 0.61
C LEU A 171 -8.66 -8.59 0.73
N ILE A 172 -8.17 -7.91 1.77
CA ILE A 172 -6.73 -7.67 1.92
C ILE A 172 -6.09 -8.75 2.78
N GLN A 173 -5.02 -9.34 2.25
CA GLN A 173 -4.08 -10.17 2.99
C GLN A 173 -2.68 -9.64 2.71
N SER A 174 -1.99 -9.19 3.75
CA SER A 174 -0.68 -8.55 3.62
C SER A 174 0.33 -9.18 4.58
N PRO A 175 1.41 -9.78 4.05
CA PRO A 175 2.52 -10.23 4.89
C PRO A 175 3.35 -9.02 5.36
N PHE A 176 4.01 -9.19 6.51
CA PHE A 176 4.92 -8.19 7.09
C PHE A 176 6.22 -8.86 7.48
N ASN A 177 7.34 -8.24 7.12
CA ASN A 177 8.68 -8.70 7.51
C ASN A 177 9.59 -7.57 8.03
N GLY A 178 9.06 -6.32 8.08
CA GLY A 178 9.73 -5.14 8.65
C GLY A 178 10.62 -4.36 7.67
N TYR A 179 10.75 -4.78 6.41
CA TYR A 179 11.49 -4.05 5.37
C TYR A 179 10.90 -4.26 3.97
N GLY A 180 11.31 -3.47 2.98
CA GLY A 180 10.70 -3.54 1.63
C GLY A 180 9.24 -3.07 1.60
N GLU A 181 8.82 -2.33 2.61
CA GLU A 181 7.40 -2.06 2.89
C GLU A 181 6.81 -1.10 1.85
N SER A 182 7.25 0.16 1.74
CA SER A 182 6.69 1.05 0.71
C SER A 182 7.14 0.70 -0.72
N CYS A 183 8.42 0.38 -0.93
CA CYS A 183 9.00 0.19 -2.26
C CYS A 183 8.54 -1.09 -2.95
N ILE A 184 8.48 -2.21 -2.23
CA ILE A 184 8.06 -3.51 -2.80
C ILE A 184 6.58 -3.72 -2.51
N LYS A 185 6.16 -3.70 -1.25
CA LYS A 185 4.76 -4.01 -0.92
C LYS A 185 3.78 -2.91 -1.29
N GLY A 186 4.16 -1.64 -1.14
CA GLY A 186 3.32 -0.51 -1.51
C GLY A 186 3.30 -0.22 -3.02
N GLY A 187 4.47 -0.27 -3.67
CA GLY A 187 4.62 0.04 -5.09
C GLY A 187 4.44 -1.18 -6.01
N LEU A 188 5.27 -2.21 -5.81
CA LEU A 188 5.41 -3.32 -6.77
C LEU A 188 4.33 -4.38 -6.64
N MET A 189 4.02 -4.84 -5.42
CA MET A 189 3.04 -5.90 -5.21
C MET A 189 1.65 -5.59 -5.79
N PRO A 190 1.11 -4.36 -5.69
CA PRO A 190 -0.17 -4.05 -6.32
C PRO A 190 -0.14 -4.10 -7.85
N PHE A 191 0.98 -3.72 -8.46
CA PHE A 191 1.19 -3.86 -9.91
C PHE A 191 1.28 -5.33 -10.33
N LEU A 192 2.04 -6.14 -9.60
CA LEU A 192 2.22 -7.56 -9.90
C LEU A 192 0.93 -8.35 -9.71
N THR A 193 0.31 -8.20 -8.55
CA THR A 193 -0.78 -9.07 -8.10
C THR A 193 -2.17 -8.57 -8.48
N GLY A 194 -2.30 -7.29 -8.82
CA GLY A 194 -3.61 -6.65 -8.94
C GLY A 194 -4.39 -6.60 -7.62
N LYS A 195 -3.72 -6.79 -6.47
CA LYS A 195 -4.33 -6.79 -5.13
C LYS A 195 -3.76 -5.67 -4.26
N PRO A 196 -4.62 -4.98 -3.47
CA PRO A 196 -4.14 -3.99 -2.50
C PRO A 196 -3.25 -4.60 -1.42
N GLN A 197 -2.38 -3.78 -0.84
CA GLN A 197 -1.46 -4.19 0.22
C GLN A 197 -1.40 -3.15 1.33
N VAL A 198 -1.66 -3.56 2.58
CA VAL A 198 -1.43 -2.71 3.75
C VAL A 198 0.07 -2.69 4.05
N VAL A 199 0.59 -1.48 4.21
CA VAL A 199 2.00 -1.20 4.42
C VAL A 199 2.21 -0.68 5.83
N LEU A 200 2.86 -1.49 6.64
CA LEU A 200 3.41 -1.06 7.91
C LEU A 200 4.81 -0.56 7.59
N LEU A 201 5.00 0.76 7.58
CA LEU A 201 6.26 1.36 7.14
C LEU A 201 7.43 0.68 7.84
N GLY A 202 8.50 0.37 7.11
CA GLY A 202 9.58 -0.49 7.59
C GLY A 202 10.78 0.28 8.14
N GLY A 203 11.87 -0.43 8.39
CA GLY A 203 13.14 0.19 8.82
C GLY A 203 13.68 1.19 7.79
N GLY A 204 13.61 0.86 6.49
CA GLY A 204 14.05 1.75 5.42
C GLY A 204 13.19 3.01 5.28
N ASP A 205 11.87 2.89 5.47
CA ASP A 205 10.96 4.03 5.44
C ASP A 205 11.27 5.03 6.56
N ARG A 206 11.58 4.53 7.76
CA ARG A 206 11.96 5.38 8.90
C ARG A 206 13.35 5.96 8.76
N ALA A 207 14.34 5.13 8.41
CA ALA A 207 15.74 5.53 8.35
C ALA A 207 16.02 6.52 7.22
N PHE A 208 15.34 6.39 6.07
CA PHE A 208 15.69 7.16 4.86
C PHE A 208 14.56 8.04 4.35
N ALA A 209 13.30 7.67 4.58
CA ALA A 209 12.14 8.28 3.93
C ALA A 209 11.25 9.10 4.86
N LEU A 210 11.69 9.38 6.08
CA LEU A 210 11.01 10.26 7.05
C LEU A 210 9.61 9.76 7.44
N ALA A 211 9.39 8.44 7.42
CA ALA A 211 8.16 7.85 7.95
C ALA A 211 8.04 8.09 9.45
N SER A 212 6.85 8.49 9.88
CA SER A 212 6.52 8.68 11.30
C SER A 212 6.02 7.39 11.94
N ASP A 213 6.07 7.30 13.26
CA ASP A 213 5.62 6.12 14.02
C ASP A 213 4.09 5.95 14.01
N ASP A 214 3.35 7.05 13.83
CA ASP A 214 1.89 7.08 13.69
C ASP A 214 1.41 7.00 12.23
N GLU A 215 2.32 6.74 11.30
CA GLU A 215 2.06 6.72 9.87
C GLU A 215 2.06 5.28 9.33
N MET A 216 1.08 4.99 8.47
CA MET A 216 0.99 3.77 7.69
C MET A 216 0.81 4.13 6.21
N ALA A 217 0.85 3.12 5.34
CA ALA A 217 0.45 3.29 3.95
C ALA A 217 -0.40 2.11 3.45
N ILE A 218 -1.00 2.28 2.28
CA ILE A 218 -1.65 1.23 1.53
C ILE A 218 -1.30 1.38 0.05
N GLY A 219 -0.82 0.30 -0.55
CA GLY A 219 -0.62 0.16 -1.98
C GLY A 219 -1.91 -0.32 -2.63
N ILE A 220 -2.37 0.37 -3.67
CA ILE A 220 -3.62 0.09 -4.38
C ILE A 220 -3.28 -0.09 -5.87
N PRO A 221 -3.73 -1.15 -6.54
CA PRO A 221 -3.59 -1.26 -8.00
C PRO A 221 -4.30 -0.09 -8.66
N GLY A 222 -3.72 0.52 -9.70
CA GLY A 222 -4.29 1.73 -10.31
C GLY A 222 -5.77 1.56 -10.68
N ALA A 223 -6.13 0.43 -11.28
CA ALA A 223 -7.52 0.12 -11.67
C ALA A 223 -8.52 0.06 -10.51
N VAL A 224 -8.06 -0.23 -9.28
CA VAL A 224 -8.90 -0.40 -8.07
C VAL A 224 -9.19 0.93 -7.37
N LEU A 225 -8.50 2.02 -7.73
CA LEU A 225 -8.71 3.35 -7.13
C LEU A 225 -10.16 3.79 -7.13
N PHE A 226 -10.89 3.52 -8.22
CA PHE A 226 -12.24 4.01 -8.40
C PHE A 226 -13.24 3.32 -7.48
N ASP A 227 -13.04 2.02 -7.20
CA ASP A 227 -13.85 1.29 -6.22
C ASP A 227 -13.65 1.87 -4.82
N VAL A 228 -12.42 2.30 -4.49
CA VAL A 228 -12.11 2.99 -3.22
C VAL A 228 -12.82 4.34 -3.15
N ALA A 229 -12.68 5.16 -4.18
CA ALA A 229 -13.30 6.50 -4.22
C ALA A 229 -14.82 6.40 -4.13
N GLU A 230 -15.43 5.47 -4.87
CA GLU A 230 -16.86 5.25 -4.88
C GLU A 230 -17.38 4.75 -3.52
N ASN A 231 -16.67 3.83 -2.87
CA ASN A 231 -17.14 3.18 -1.64
C ASN A 231 -16.67 3.86 -0.34
N LEU A 232 -15.89 4.94 -0.44
CA LEU A 232 -15.38 5.65 0.72
C LEU A 232 -16.53 6.16 1.61
N PHE A 233 -16.47 5.79 2.89
CA PHE A 233 -17.46 6.11 3.93
C PHE A 233 -18.85 5.48 3.78
N LYS A 234 -19.07 4.54 2.84
CA LYS A 234 -20.35 3.80 2.75
C LYS A 234 -20.54 2.79 3.88
N THR A 235 -19.46 2.17 4.37
CA THR A 235 -19.53 1.14 5.41
C THR A 235 -20.19 1.64 6.68
N GLY A 236 -21.24 0.97 7.13
CA GLY A 236 -22.00 1.35 8.32
C GLY A 236 -22.96 2.53 8.12
N GLU A 237 -23.02 3.15 6.93
CA GLU A 237 -23.91 4.28 6.64
C GLU A 237 -23.88 5.36 7.73
N VAL A 238 -25.01 5.57 8.42
CA VAL A 238 -25.15 6.52 9.54
C VAL A 238 -24.27 6.18 10.75
N PHE A 239 -23.78 4.95 10.83
CA PHE A 239 -22.87 4.46 11.87
C PHE A 239 -21.38 4.59 11.49
N ASN A 240 -21.06 5.10 10.29
CA ASN A 240 -19.68 5.38 9.92
C ASN A 240 -19.12 6.51 10.80
N VAL A 241 -17.93 6.30 11.39
CA VAL A 241 -17.29 7.30 12.26
C VAL A 241 -16.74 8.52 11.51
N GLY A 242 -16.64 8.44 10.18
CA GLY A 242 -16.16 9.50 9.30
C GLY A 242 -14.71 9.92 9.56
N GLN A 243 -14.26 10.94 8.83
CA GLN A 243 -12.94 11.55 8.99
C GLN A 243 -13.03 13.09 8.99
N PRO A 244 -12.45 13.81 9.97
CA PRO A 244 -11.76 13.26 11.14
C PRO A 244 -12.72 12.50 12.05
N ILE A 245 -12.22 11.47 12.73
CA ILE A 245 -12.99 10.71 13.72
C ILE A 245 -13.49 11.69 14.80
N LYS A 246 -14.80 11.86 14.89
CA LYS A 246 -15.46 12.67 15.92
C LYS A 246 -16.04 11.73 16.96
N ALA A 247 -15.22 11.28 17.89
CA ALA A 247 -15.65 10.38 18.95
C ALA A 247 -15.71 11.10 20.30
N THR A 248 -16.85 10.98 20.98
CA THR A 248 -16.97 11.17 22.43
C THR A 248 -16.91 9.82 23.11
N LEU A 249 -16.34 9.73 24.31
CA LEU A 249 -16.31 8.47 25.07
C LEU A 249 -17.75 8.00 25.31
N PRO A 250 -18.18 6.87 24.72
CA PRO A 250 -19.56 6.44 24.88
C PRO A 250 -19.76 5.85 26.27
N THR A 251 -20.87 6.22 26.92
CA THR A 251 -21.30 5.65 28.20
C THR A 251 -22.63 4.92 28.01
N HIS A 252 -22.92 3.95 28.88
CA HIS A 252 -24.18 3.18 28.88
C HIS A 252 -24.50 2.47 27.55
N LEU A 253 -23.48 1.98 26.85
CA LEU A 253 -23.67 1.18 25.63
C LEU A 253 -24.38 -0.14 25.95
N THR A 254 -25.33 -0.51 25.09
CA THR A 254 -25.98 -1.83 25.07
C THR A 254 -25.96 -2.38 23.64
N GLU A 255 -26.43 -3.60 23.42
CA GLU A 255 -26.52 -4.19 22.08
C GLU A 255 -27.52 -3.44 21.17
N ASN A 256 -28.29 -2.49 21.73
CA ASN A 256 -29.29 -1.73 20.98
C ASN A 256 -28.70 -0.63 20.09
N ILE A 257 -27.37 -0.43 20.12
CA ILE A 257 -26.72 0.64 19.35
C ILE A 257 -26.65 0.36 17.85
N LEU A 258 -26.78 -0.90 17.43
CA LEU A 258 -26.72 -1.31 16.04
C LEU A 258 -27.88 -2.27 15.71
N PRO A 259 -28.59 -2.07 14.59
CA PRO A 259 -29.70 -2.95 14.19
C PRO A 259 -29.28 -4.43 14.09
N GLY A 260 -28.07 -4.69 13.58
CA GLY A 260 -27.53 -6.05 13.50
C GLY A 260 -27.32 -6.70 14.87
N TRP A 261 -26.98 -5.91 15.89
CA TRP A 261 -26.77 -6.42 17.25
C TRP A 261 -28.10 -6.65 17.98
N VAL A 262 -29.11 -5.79 17.75
CA VAL A 262 -30.50 -6.03 18.18
C VAL A 262 -31.00 -7.37 17.62
N TYR A 263 -30.83 -7.59 16.32
CA TYR A 263 -31.18 -8.86 15.68
C TYR A 263 -30.48 -10.05 16.33
N LEU A 264 -29.16 -9.97 16.56
CA LEU A 264 -28.41 -11.06 17.21
C LEU A 264 -28.88 -11.33 18.64
N LYS A 265 -29.20 -10.28 19.41
CA LYS A 265 -29.73 -10.38 20.77
C LYS A 265 -31.07 -11.11 20.78
N GLU A 266 -31.99 -10.78 19.88
CA GLU A 266 -33.28 -11.46 19.74
C GLU A 266 -33.10 -12.95 19.42
N ARG A 267 -32.20 -13.30 18.47
CA ARG A 267 -31.88 -14.71 18.14
C ARG A 267 -31.30 -15.48 19.33
N LEU A 268 -30.51 -14.82 20.18
CA LEU A 268 -29.96 -15.44 21.38
C LEU A 268 -31.04 -15.73 22.44
N GLU A 269 -32.00 -14.83 22.62
CA GLU A 269 -33.12 -15.04 23.55
C GLU A 269 -34.05 -16.16 23.06
N GLU A 270 -34.39 -16.19 21.77
CA GLU A 270 -35.18 -17.28 21.18
C GLU A 270 -34.54 -18.66 21.44
N ARG A 271 -33.22 -18.78 21.25
CA ARG A 271 -32.50 -20.04 21.50
C ARG A 271 -32.51 -20.48 22.97
N LYS A 272 -32.56 -19.55 23.92
CA LYS A 272 -32.67 -19.87 25.36
C LYS A 272 -34.05 -20.44 25.70
N THR A 273 -35.09 -20.04 24.99
CA THR A 273 -36.47 -20.51 25.23
C THR A 273 -36.75 -21.89 24.59
N VAL A 274 -36.04 -22.26 23.53
CA VAL A 274 -36.25 -23.51 22.78
C VAL A 274 -35.45 -24.69 23.34
N ASP A 275 -34.36 -24.45 24.08
CA ASP A 275 -33.51 -25.52 24.62
C ASP A 275 -33.18 -25.37 26.12
N PRO A 276 -34.16 -25.61 27.01
CA PRO A 276 -33.89 -25.69 28.45
C PRO A 276 -33.18 -27.00 28.87
N MET A 277 -32.99 -27.98 27.97
CA MET A 277 -32.54 -29.34 28.30
C MET A 277 -31.12 -29.70 27.84
N LYS A 278 -30.43 -28.89 27.02
CA LYS A 278 -29.01 -29.13 26.63
C LYS A 278 -27.98 -28.26 27.35
N ARG A 279 -28.35 -27.54 28.40
CA ARG A 279 -27.40 -26.87 29.29
C ARG A 279 -27.16 -27.71 30.55
N THR A 280 -26.39 -28.79 30.38
CA THR A 280 -25.59 -29.46 31.42
C THR A 280 -24.19 -29.62 30.91
#